data_AF-K6DCN7-F1
#
_entry.id   AF-K6DCN7-F1
#
_cell.length_a   1.000
_cell.length_b   1.000
_cell.length_c   1.000
_cell.angle_alpha   90.00
_cell.angle_beta   90.00
_cell.angle_gamma   90.00
#
_symmetry.space_group_name_H-M   'P 1'
#
loop_
_entity.id
_entity.type
_entity.pdbx_description
1 polymer ?
#
loop_
_entity_poly.entity_id
_entity_poly.type
_entity_poly.pdbx_seq_one_letter_code
_entity_poly.pdbx_strand_id
1 'polypeptide(L)'
;MREHIQKAHEIQQATTGQYRALMMMLKEEESKIGKDATLSELGRKQKIAELKKQHGRQLMQFAKQAKDDYQTEVIRAKGKAERFLENPNKKPDDAAVKKYERGLAELKTRVLLSTRADRAAEMISEFAKGIEDPYIANQFRDQYAEVITPIIPQADGTVKSNLSKLYDKLESDFITDEQREAKQIIEQADSMFSAKLFNPTVIDNVKDSYDRRVADYINTPDTFFHLEKVEAEKEQE
;
A
#
# COMPACT_ATOMS: atom_id res chain seq x y z
N MET A 1 -8.27 -1.91 -9.62
CA MET A 1 -7.45 -1.47 -8.47
C MET A 1 -8.29 -1.53 -7.20
N ARG A 2 -9.42 -0.79 -7.13
CA ARG A 2 -10.39 -0.84 -6.01
C ARG A 2 -10.89 -2.22 -5.62
N GLU A 3 -11.14 -3.10 -6.59
CA GLU A 3 -11.60 -4.48 -6.33
C GLU A 3 -10.66 -5.25 -5.39
N HIS A 4 -9.34 -5.05 -5.49
CA HIS A 4 -8.37 -5.74 -4.64
C HIS A 4 -8.37 -5.17 -3.20
N ILE A 5 -8.55 -3.85 -3.04
CA ILE A 5 -8.75 -3.23 -1.72
C ILE A 5 -10.02 -3.76 -1.07
N GLN A 6 -11.11 -3.87 -1.84
CA GLN A 6 -12.38 -4.41 -1.37
C GLN A 6 -12.23 -5.87 -0.91
N LYS A 7 -11.55 -6.71 -1.70
CA LYS A 7 -11.24 -8.10 -1.33
C LYS A 7 -10.39 -8.19 -0.06
N ALA A 8 -9.39 -7.33 0.10
CA ALA A 8 -8.59 -7.28 1.33
C ALA A 8 -9.46 -6.94 2.56
N HIS A 9 -10.40 -6.00 2.44
CA HIS A 9 -11.35 -5.71 3.51
C HIS A 9 -12.31 -6.88 3.80
N GLU A 10 -12.78 -7.58 2.77
CA GLU A 10 -13.62 -8.77 2.94
C GLU A 10 -12.89 -9.88 3.71
N ILE A 11 -11.62 -10.14 3.37
CA ILE A 11 -10.77 -11.09 4.10
C ILE A 11 -10.65 -10.65 5.57
N GLN A 12 -10.31 -9.39 5.82
CA GLN A 12 -10.18 -8.85 7.17
C GLN A 12 -11.48 -9.02 7.99
N GLN A 13 -12.64 -8.73 7.41
CA GLN A 13 -13.93 -8.89 8.08
C GLN A 13 -14.28 -10.37 8.33
N ALA A 14 -13.99 -11.23 7.35
CA ALA A 14 -14.25 -12.67 7.44
C ALA A 14 -13.41 -13.35 8.53
N THR A 15 -12.19 -12.85 8.80
CA THR A 15 -11.29 -13.47 9.79
C THR A 15 -11.89 -13.58 11.19
N THR A 16 -12.66 -12.59 11.62
CA THR A 16 -13.32 -12.61 12.94
C THR A 16 -14.41 -13.69 13.00
N GLY A 17 -15.15 -13.90 11.91
CA GLY A 17 -16.18 -14.94 11.82
C GLY A 17 -15.58 -16.34 11.87
N GLN A 18 -14.52 -16.57 11.09
CA GLN A 18 -13.83 -17.87 11.06
C GLN A 18 -13.12 -18.18 12.38
N TYR A 19 -12.50 -17.17 13.01
CA TYR A 19 -11.97 -17.30 14.36
C TYR A 19 -13.04 -17.76 15.37
N ARG A 20 -14.22 -17.13 15.34
CA ARG A 20 -15.34 -17.53 16.22
C ARG A 20 -15.78 -18.96 15.98
N ALA A 21 -15.79 -19.43 14.73
CA ALA A 21 -16.10 -20.81 14.40
C ALA A 21 -15.10 -21.80 15.01
N LEU A 22 -13.80 -21.52 14.88
CA LEU A 22 -12.73 -22.32 15.52
C LEU A 22 -12.88 -22.34 17.04
N MET A 23 -13.20 -21.20 17.65
CA MET A 23 -13.45 -21.09 19.08
C MET A 23 -14.65 -21.91 19.57
N MET A 24 -15.72 -21.96 18.79
CA MET A 24 -16.89 -22.78 19.13
C MET A 24 -16.56 -24.28 19.08
N MET A 25 -15.81 -24.71 18.06
CA MET A 25 -15.36 -26.09 17.94
C MET A 25 -14.47 -26.51 19.13
N LEU A 26 -13.50 -25.67 19.51
CA LEU A 26 -12.66 -25.91 20.68
C LEU A 26 -13.49 -26.09 21.96
N LYS A 27 -14.42 -25.18 22.24
CA LYS A 27 -15.27 -25.23 23.44
C LYS A 27 -16.15 -26.48 23.48
N GLU A 28 -16.66 -26.91 22.33
CA GLU A 28 -17.46 -28.13 22.23
C GLU A 28 -16.62 -29.37 22.59
N GLU A 29 -15.40 -29.46 22.05
CA GLU A 29 -14.48 -30.57 22.32
C GLU A 29 -13.97 -30.57 23.77
N GLU A 30 -13.68 -29.40 24.34
CA GLU A 30 -13.39 -29.26 25.78
C GLU A 30 -14.55 -29.76 26.64
N SER A 31 -15.80 -29.43 26.28
CA SER A 31 -16.98 -29.90 27.00
C SER A 31 -17.11 -31.42 26.94
N LYS A 32 -16.82 -32.05 25.78
CA LYS A 32 -16.83 -33.51 25.63
C LYS A 32 -15.78 -34.17 26.53
N ILE A 33 -14.55 -33.62 26.57
CA ILE A 33 -13.49 -34.13 27.46
C ILE A 33 -13.88 -33.95 28.94
N GLY A 34 -14.46 -32.81 29.30
CA GLY A 34 -14.88 -32.51 30.67
C GLY A 34 -15.95 -33.48 31.20
N LYS A 35 -16.84 -33.96 30.32
CA LYS A 35 -17.91 -34.91 30.65
C LYS A 35 -17.48 -36.37 30.55
N ASP A 36 -16.27 -36.66 30.10
CA ASP A 36 -15.77 -38.02 29.95
C ASP A 36 -15.51 -38.66 31.33
N ALA A 37 -16.35 -39.62 31.70
CA ALA A 37 -16.27 -40.34 32.97
C ALA A 37 -15.09 -41.32 33.03
N THR A 38 -14.47 -41.65 31.90
CA THR A 38 -13.34 -42.58 31.82
C THR A 38 -11.99 -41.92 32.15
N LEU A 39 -11.95 -40.59 32.14
CA LEU A 39 -10.73 -39.82 32.40
C LEU A 39 -10.64 -39.38 33.86
N SER A 40 -9.46 -39.55 34.45
CA SER A 40 -9.09 -38.90 35.71
C SER A 40 -8.97 -37.38 35.52
N GLU A 41 -8.95 -36.61 36.61
CA GLU A 41 -8.75 -35.16 36.53
C GLU A 41 -7.43 -34.78 35.83
N LEU A 42 -6.35 -35.51 36.11
CA LEU A 42 -5.06 -35.32 35.46
C LEU A 42 -5.15 -35.65 33.96
N GLY A 43 -5.81 -36.75 33.60
CA GLY A 43 -6.03 -37.15 32.21
C GLY A 43 -6.86 -36.12 31.41
N ARG A 44 -7.90 -35.54 32.02
CA ARG A 44 -8.68 -34.45 31.40
C ARG A 44 -7.82 -33.22 31.14
N LYS A 45 -6.99 -32.81 32.13
CA LYS A 45 -6.07 -31.66 31.97
C LYS A 45 -5.07 -31.88 30.84
N GLN A 46 -4.45 -33.06 30.75
CA GLN A 46 -3.51 -33.40 29.69
C GLN A 46 -4.20 -33.38 28.31
N LYS A 47 -5.36 -34.02 28.18
CA LYS A 47 -6.11 -34.08 26.93
C LYS A 47 -6.59 -32.70 26.47
N ILE A 48 -7.00 -31.83 27.39
CA ILE A 48 -7.35 -30.42 27.08
C ILE A 48 -6.10 -29.65 26.62
N ALA A 49 -4.94 -29.86 27.25
CA ALA A 49 -3.71 -29.20 26.84
C ALA A 49 -3.27 -29.61 25.43
N GLU A 50 -3.34 -30.91 25.11
CA GLU A 50 -3.08 -31.43 23.76
C GLU A 50 -4.07 -30.87 22.73
N LEU A 51 -5.36 -30.84 23.10
CA LEU A 51 -6.42 -30.28 22.26
C LEU A 51 -6.15 -28.80 21.93
N LYS A 52 -5.82 -27.99 22.95
CA LYS A 52 -5.47 -26.58 22.78
C LYS A 52 -4.24 -26.39 21.91
N LYS A 53 -3.23 -27.24 22.03
CA LYS A 53 -2.04 -27.21 21.16
C LYS A 53 -2.42 -27.49 19.70
N GLN A 54 -3.23 -28.51 19.46
CA GLN A 54 -3.68 -28.87 18.10
C GLN A 54 -4.53 -27.75 17.47
N HIS A 55 -5.56 -27.26 18.17
CA HIS A 55 -6.41 -26.18 17.66
C HIS A 55 -5.65 -24.86 17.55
N GLY A 56 -4.69 -24.60 18.46
CA GLY A 56 -3.79 -23.44 18.37
C GLY A 56 -2.99 -23.46 17.07
N ARG A 57 -2.45 -24.62 16.68
CA ARG A 57 -1.75 -24.77 15.41
C ARG A 57 -2.67 -24.58 14.20
N GLN A 58 -3.91 -25.10 14.26
CA GLN A 58 -4.92 -24.87 13.21
C GLN A 58 -5.27 -23.38 13.07
N LEU A 59 -5.43 -22.67 14.19
CA LEU A 59 -5.66 -21.23 14.21
C LEU A 59 -4.49 -20.48 13.58
N MET A 60 -3.24 -20.89 13.86
CA MET A 60 -2.05 -20.27 13.26
C MET A 60 -1.95 -20.54 11.75
N GLN A 61 -2.32 -21.73 11.28
CA GLN A 61 -2.38 -22.03 9.85
C GLN A 61 -3.44 -21.17 9.14
N PHE A 62 -4.61 -21.04 9.76
CA PHE A 62 -5.66 -20.16 9.29
C PHE A 62 -5.19 -18.70 9.24
N ALA A 63 -4.59 -18.20 10.32
CA ALA A 63 -4.07 -16.84 10.40
C ALA A 63 -3.00 -16.57 9.32
N LYS A 64 -2.13 -17.56 9.05
CA LYS A 64 -1.15 -17.49 7.96
C LYS A 64 -1.82 -17.33 6.61
N GLN A 65 -2.73 -18.23 6.27
CA GLN A 65 -3.42 -18.20 4.98
C GLN A 65 -4.19 -16.88 4.80
N ALA A 66 -4.94 -16.45 5.81
CA ALA A 66 -5.69 -15.21 5.75
C ALA A 66 -4.78 -13.98 5.60
N LYS A 67 -3.62 -13.97 6.26
CA LYS A 67 -2.62 -12.90 6.12
C LYS A 67 -1.98 -12.91 4.73
N ASP A 68 -1.61 -14.07 4.22
CA ASP A 68 -1.00 -14.23 2.89
C ASP A 68 -1.96 -13.75 1.79
N ASP A 69 -3.24 -14.15 1.88
CA ASP A 69 -4.29 -13.73 0.93
C ASP A 69 -4.56 -12.23 1.03
N TYR A 70 -4.68 -11.70 2.25
CA TYR A 70 -4.85 -10.27 2.50
C TYR A 70 -3.70 -9.44 1.90
N GLN A 71 -2.45 -9.80 2.21
CA GLN A 71 -1.27 -9.08 1.73
C GLN A 71 -1.13 -9.20 0.21
N THR A 72 -1.48 -10.35 -0.37
CA THR A 72 -1.48 -10.55 -1.82
C THR A 72 -2.42 -9.57 -2.50
N GLU A 73 -3.65 -9.40 -2.00
CA GLU A 73 -4.61 -8.46 -2.56
C GLU A 73 -4.15 -7.00 -2.40
N VAL A 74 -3.58 -6.64 -1.25
CA VAL A 74 -3.00 -5.30 -1.02
C VAL A 74 -1.86 -5.01 -2.00
N ILE A 75 -0.91 -5.94 -2.19
CA ILE A 75 0.20 -5.80 -3.14
C ILE A 75 -0.33 -5.68 -4.58
N ARG A 76 -1.34 -6.48 -4.96
CA ARG A 76 -1.97 -6.40 -6.29
C ARG A 76 -2.64 -5.05 -6.52
N ALA A 77 -3.31 -4.50 -5.50
CA ALA A 77 -3.91 -3.17 -5.59
C ALA A 77 -2.84 -2.11 -5.85
N LYS A 78 -1.78 -2.10 -5.04
CA LYS A 78 -0.65 -1.17 -5.15
C LYS A 78 0.05 -1.28 -6.49
N GLY A 79 0.48 -2.48 -6.88
CA GLY A 79 1.20 -2.70 -8.14
C GLY A 79 0.37 -2.33 -9.38
N LYS A 80 -0.96 -2.49 -9.35
CA LYS A 80 -1.82 -2.00 -10.45
C LYS A 80 -1.93 -0.47 -10.47
N ALA A 81 -1.94 0.18 -9.30
CA ALA A 81 -1.98 1.63 -9.21
C ALA A 81 -0.66 2.28 -9.60
N GLU A 82 0.48 1.72 -9.20
CA GLU A 82 1.81 2.17 -9.62
C GLU A 82 1.95 2.07 -11.14
N ARG A 83 1.62 0.91 -11.73
CA ARG A 83 1.61 0.74 -13.20
C ARG A 83 0.67 1.71 -13.90
N PHE A 84 -0.45 2.07 -13.29
CA PHE A 84 -1.36 3.06 -13.86
C PHE A 84 -0.70 4.44 -13.92
N LEU A 85 0.01 4.84 -12.88
CA LEU A 85 0.75 6.12 -12.83
C LEU A 85 1.96 6.14 -13.76
N GLU A 86 2.57 4.99 -14.04
CA GLU A 86 3.65 4.85 -15.02
C GLU A 86 3.16 4.98 -16.47
N ASN A 87 1.87 4.74 -16.74
CA ASN A 87 1.34 4.88 -18.09
C ASN A 87 1.18 6.36 -18.46
N PRO A 88 1.73 6.79 -19.61
CA PRO A 88 1.57 8.16 -20.05
C PRO A 88 0.09 8.48 -20.31
N ASN A 89 -0.30 9.73 -20.04
CA ASN A 89 -1.62 10.25 -20.37
C ASN A 89 -1.94 10.00 -21.86
N LYS A 90 -3.23 9.89 -22.18
CA LYS A 90 -3.65 9.69 -23.57
C LYS A 90 -3.14 10.85 -24.43
N LYS A 91 -2.40 10.52 -25.49
CA LYS A 91 -1.90 11.52 -26.44
C LYS A 91 -3.10 12.25 -27.09
N PRO A 92 -3.12 13.60 -27.10
CA PRO A 92 -4.12 14.38 -27.83
C PRO A 92 -3.88 14.24 -29.34
N ASP A 93 -4.68 14.93 -30.16
CA ASP A 93 -4.50 14.88 -31.60
C ASP A 93 -3.10 15.37 -32.02
N ASP A 94 -2.60 14.86 -33.14
CA ASP A 94 -1.25 15.17 -33.62
C ASP A 94 -1.07 16.67 -33.96
N ALA A 95 -2.14 17.41 -34.25
CA ALA A 95 -2.05 18.84 -34.54
C ALA A 95 -1.81 19.64 -33.24
N ALA A 96 -2.46 19.27 -32.14
CA ALA A 96 -2.23 19.83 -30.81
C ALA A 96 -0.80 19.57 -30.34
N VAL A 97 -0.31 18.34 -30.49
CA VAL A 97 1.08 17.99 -30.13
C VAL A 97 2.08 18.80 -30.95
N LYS A 98 1.92 18.86 -32.28
CA LYS A 98 2.82 19.66 -33.15
C LYS A 98 2.77 21.16 -32.83
N LYS A 99 1.61 21.69 -32.49
CA LYS A 99 1.45 23.10 -32.09
C LYS A 99 2.22 23.37 -30.80
N TYR A 100 2.11 22.48 -29.82
CA TYR A 100 2.86 22.55 -28.57
C TYR A 100 4.37 22.46 -28.82
N GLU A 101 4.85 21.46 -29.57
CA GLU A 101 6.27 21.26 -29.86
C GLU A 101 6.90 22.50 -30.52
N ARG A 102 6.18 23.12 -31.46
CA ARG A 102 6.60 24.39 -32.09
C ARG A 102 6.68 25.52 -31.07
N GLY A 103 5.62 25.70 -30.26
CA GLY A 103 5.60 26.74 -29.24
C GLY A 103 6.70 26.54 -28.18
N LEU A 104 7.00 25.30 -27.80
CA LEU A 104 8.06 24.97 -26.86
C LEU A 104 9.45 25.29 -27.44
N ALA A 105 9.68 24.97 -28.71
CA ALA A 105 10.92 25.33 -29.39
C ALA A 105 11.11 26.85 -29.44
N GLU A 106 10.05 27.60 -29.79
CA GLU A 106 10.07 29.06 -29.78
C GLU A 106 10.33 29.62 -28.37
N LEU A 107 9.69 29.06 -27.33
CA LEU A 107 9.94 29.43 -25.94
C LEU A 107 11.39 29.20 -25.56
N LYS A 108 11.94 28.00 -25.81
CA LYS A 108 13.34 27.65 -25.50
C LYS A 108 14.30 28.64 -26.13
N THR A 109 14.09 29.00 -27.40
CA THR A 109 14.90 30.02 -28.08
C THR A 109 14.78 31.40 -27.43
N ARG A 110 13.56 31.86 -27.13
CA ARG A 110 13.34 33.18 -26.49
C ARG A 110 13.93 33.25 -25.09
N VAL A 111 13.84 32.17 -24.32
CA VAL A 111 14.43 32.06 -22.98
C VAL A 111 15.95 32.10 -23.08
N LEU A 112 16.54 31.33 -23.99
CA LEU A 112 18.00 31.29 -24.20
C LEU A 112 18.56 32.66 -24.60
N LEU A 113 17.82 33.43 -25.39
CA LEU A 113 18.22 34.77 -25.84
C LEU A 113 17.86 35.87 -24.84
N SER A 114 17.15 35.56 -23.75
CA SER A 114 16.76 36.57 -22.76
C SER A 114 17.97 37.03 -21.94
N THR A 115 18.13 38.34 -21.80
CA THR A 115 19.14 38.97 -20.94
C THR A 115 18.64 39.21 -19.52
N ARG A 116 17.38 38.85 -19.24
CA ARG A 116 16.69 39.12 -17.99
C ARG A 116 15.97 37.88 -17.47
N ALA A 117 16.34 37.46 -16.26
CA ALA A 117 15.80 36.25 -15.64
C ALA A 117 14.31 36.36 -15.30
N ASP A 118 13.87 37.53 -14.84
CA ASP A 118 12.47 37.81 -14.51
C ASP A 118 11.56 37.72 -15.74
N ARG A 119 11.97 38.33 -16.86
CA ARG A 119 11.28 38.25 -18.15
C ARG A 119 11.25 36.82 -18.70
N ALA A 120 12.34 36.09 -18.56
CA ALA A 120 12.39 34.70 -19.03
C ALA A 120 11.42 33.80 -18.22
N ALA A 121 11.37 33.97 -16.90
CA ALA A 121 10.42 33.27 -16.04
C ALA A 121 8.96 33.65 -16.32
N GLU A 122 8.68 34.90 -16.67
CA GLU A 122 7.36 35.36 -17.12
C GLU A 122 6.92 34.62 -18.39
N MET A 123 7.80 34.53 -19.41
CA MET A 123 7.50 33.80 -20.66
C MET A 123 7.21 32.31 -20.42
N ILE A 124 7.98 31.66 -19.53
CA ILE A 124 7.76 30.25 -19.15
C ILE A 124 6.40 30.10 -18.46
N SER A 125 6.07 31.01 -17.55
CA SER A 125 4.79 31.01 -16.83
C SER A 125 3.61 31.24 -17.77
N GLU A 126 3.74 32.15 -18.74
CA GLU A 126 2.72 32.39 -19.77
C GLU A 126 2.50 31.18 -20.66
N PHE A 127 3.59 30.53 -21.11
CA PHE A 127 3.49 29.32 -21.91
C PHE A 127 2.79 28.19 -21.14
N ALA A 128 3.18 27.98 -19.89
CA ALA A 128 2.59 26.95 -19.02
C ALA A 128 1.08 27.18 -18.76
N LYS A 129 0.64 28.44 -18.65
CA LYS A 129 -0.80 28.77 -18.51
C LYS A 129 -1.63 28.37 -19.72
N GLY A 130 -1.03 28.28 -20.91
CA GLY A 130 -1.69 27.85 -22.14
C GLY A 130 -1.78 26.33 -22.31
N ILE A 131 -1.23 25.56 -21.38
CA ILE A 131 -1.32 24.10 -21.39
C ILE A 131 -2.64 23.71 -20.71
N GLU A 132 -3.49 23.00 -21.44
CA GLU A 132 -4.77 22.50 -20.92
C GLU A 132 -4.80 20.96 -20.87
N ASP A 133 -3.91 20.31 -21.62
CA ASP A 133 -3.90 18.86 -21.79
C ASP A 133 -2.88 18.18 -20.86
N PRO A 134 -3.28 17.15 -20.08
CA PRO A 134 -2.39 16.44 -19.16
C PRO A 134 -1.18 15.74 -19.80
N TYR A 135 -1.28 15.28 -21.06
CA TYR A 135 -0.13 14.71 -21.77
C TYR A 135 0.89 15.79 -22.11
N ILE A 136 0.42 16.94 -22.60
CA ILE A 136 1.27 18.09 -22.92
C ILE A 136 1.93 18.65 -21.66
N ALA A 137 1.19 18.75 -20.55
CA ALA A 137 1.75 19.20 -19.28
C ALA A 137 2.88 18.30 -18.77
N ASN A 138 2.71 16.97 -18.86
CA ASN A 138 3.77 16.03 -18.51
C ASN A 138 4.99 16.19 -19.42
N GLN A 139 4.81 16.33 -20.74
CA GLN A 139 5.93 16.61 -21.64
C GLN A 139 6.67 17.90 -21.29
N PHE A 140 5.95 18.94 -20.87
CA PHE A 140 6.56 20.20 -20.45
C PHE A 140 7.34 20.04 -19.15
N ARG A 141 6.77 19.32 -18.18
CA ARG A 141 7.42 18.99 -16.91
C ARG A 141 8.73 18.23 -17.13
N ASP A 142 8.72 17.22 -18.01
CA ASP A 142 9.90 16.40 -18.31
C ASP A 142 11.04 17.23 -18.92
N GLN A 143 10.70 18.31 -19.65
CA GLN A 143 11.66 19.24 -20.25
C GLN A 143 11.88 20.50 -19.40
N TYR A 144 11.24 20.61 -18.23
CA TYR A 144 11.20 21.86 -17.46
C TYR A 144 12.59 22.30 -17.02
N ALA A 145 13.42 21.35 -16.59
CA ALA A 145 14.81 21.60 -16.21
C ALA A 145 15.60 22.22 -17.38
N GLU A 146 15.44 21.71 -18.60
CA GLU A 146 16.10 22.24 -19.79
C GLU A 146 15.64 23.67 -20.11
N VAL A 147 14.35 23.94 -19.93
CA VAL A 147 13.75 25.25 -20.20
C VAL A 147 14.26 26.30 -19.20
N ILE A 148 14.38 25.96 -17.91
CA ILE A 148 14.78 26.94 -16.88
C ILE A 148 16.31 27.09 -16.75
N THR A 149 17.10 26.09 -17.13
CA THR A 149 18.57 26.06 -16.94
C THR A 149 19.28 27.34 -17.41
N PRO A 150 18.97 27.91 -18.59
CA PRO A 150 19.60 29.16 -19.06
C PRO A 150 19.39 30.35 -18.12
N ILE A 151 18.34 30.33 -17.31
CA ILE A 151 17.91 31.44 -16.45
C ILE A 151 18.54 31.35 -15.06
N ILE A 152 18.77 30.14 -14.54
CA ILE A 152 19.19 29.89 -13.15
C ILE A 152 20.41 30.70 -12.70
N PRO A 153 21.48 30.87 -13.52
CA PRO A 153 22.66 31.64 -13.12
C PRO A 153 22.38 33.13 -12.83
N GLN A 154 21.38 33.71 -13.48
CA GLN A 154 21.02 35.13 -13.36
C GLN A 154 19.79 35.36 -12.46
N ALA A 155 19.16 34.28 -11.99
CA ALA A 155 17.92 34.33 -11.21
C ALA A 155 18.18 34.65 -9.72
N ASP A 156 17.41 35.61 -9.20
CA ASP A 156 17.34 35.89 -7.76
C ASP A 156 16.42 34.88 -7.03
N GLY A 157 16.27 35.07 -5.72
CA GLY A 157 15.42 34.19 -4.90
C GLY A 157 13.94 34.23 -5.28
N THR A 158 13.45 35.38 -5.74
CA THR A 158 12.05 35.57 -6.14
C THR A 158 11.76 34.80 -7.43
N VAL A 159 12.62 34.92 -8.44
CA VAL A 159 12.52 34.19 -9.70
C VAL A 159 12.57 32.69 -9.47
N LYS A 160 13.51 32.21 -8.66
CA LYS A 160 13.61 30.77 -8.31
C LYS A 160 12.36 30.27 -7.60
N SER A 161 11.81 31.04 -6.64
CA SER A 161 10.57 30.68 -5.95
C SER A 161 9.38 30.59 -6.91
N ASN A 162 9.26 31.52 -7.86
CA ASN A 162 8.19 31.50 -8.86
C ASN A 162 8.29 30.30 -9.80
N LEU A 163 9.50 29.97 -10.27
CA LEU A 163 9.74 28.78 -11.10
C LEU A 163 9.45 27.48 -10.33
N SER A 164 9.77 27.42 -9.04
CA SER A 164 9.41 26.28 -8.18
C SER A 164 7.89 26.13 -8.08
N LYS A 165 7.17 27.20 -7.73
CA LYS A 165 5.71 27.17 -7.63
C LYS A 165 5.03 26.79 -8.93
N LEU A 166 5.59 27.20 -10.07
CA LEU A 166 5.08 26.82 -11.38
C LEU A 166 5.25 25.32 -11.64
N TYR A 167 6.41 24.75 -11.29
CA TYR A 167 6.63 23.31 -11.38
C TYR A 167 5.64 22.54 -10.50
N ASP A 168 5.47 22.96 -9.24
CA ASP A 168 4.52 22.35 -8.30
C ASP A 168 3.09 22.39 -8.86
N LYS A 169 2.72 23.50 -9.51
CA LYS A 169 1.42 23.66 -10.16
C LYS A 169 1.24 22.74 -11.36
N LEU A 170 2.27 22.58 -12.20
CA LEU A 170 2.25 21.63 -13.31
C LEU A 170 2.12 20.18 -12.80
N GLU A 171 2.68 19.89 -11.63
CA GLU A 171 2.54 18.59 -10.99
C GLU A 171 1.14 18.39 -10.39
N SER A 172 0.52 19.41 -9.78
CA SER A 172 -0.79 19.27 -9.12
C SER A 172 -1.97 19.33 -10.07
N ASP A 173 -1.94 20.24 -11.06
CA ASP A 173 -3.13 20.62 -11.83
C ASP A 173 -3.43 19.65 -12.98
N PHE A 174 -2.44 18.86 -13.39
CA PHE A 174 -2.54 17.95 -14.53
C PHE A 174 -2.54 16.46 -14.13
N ILE A 175 -2.75 16.18 -12.84
CA ILE A 175 -3.11 14.84 -12.36
C ILE A 175 -4.56 14.59 -12.76
N THR A 176 -4.80 13.57 -13.58
CA THR A 176 -6.17 13.15 -13.90
C THR A 176 -6.88 12.61 -12.66
N ASP A 177 -8.21 12.59 -12.66
CA ASP A 177 -8.97 12.03 -11.53
C ASP A 177 -8.61 10.56 -11.28
N GLU A 178 -8.32 9.80 -12.34
CA GLU A 178 -7.86 8.41 -12.25
C GLU A 178 -6.45 8.30 -11.66
N GLN A 179 -5.55 9.24 -11.97
CA GLN A 179 -4.22 9.28 -11.37
C GLN A 179 -4.29 9.66 -9.90
N ARG A 180 -5.20 10.58 -9.53
CA ARG A 180 -5.46 10.91 -8.11
C ARG A 180 -5.99 9.70 -7.36
N GLU A 181 -6.94 8.98 -7.96
CA GLU A 181 -7.45 7.72 -7.41
C GLU A 181 -6.33 6.69 -7.24
N ALA A 182 -5.46 6.52 -8.23
CA ALA A 182 -4.33 5.60 -8.13
C ALA A 182 -3.38 5.96 -6.97
N LYS A 183 -3.06 7.25 -6.77
CA LYS A 183 -2.27 7.71 -5.62
C LYS A 183 -2.95 7.38 -4.28
N GLN A 184 -4.25 7.64 -4.16
CA GLN A 184 -5.02 7.30 -2.96
C GLN A 184 -5.01 5.80 -2.68
N ILE A 185 -5.10 4.96 -3.72
CA ILE A 185 -5.03 3.50 -3.57
C ILE A 185 -3.66 3.05 -3.08
N ILE A 186 -2.57 3.69 -3.53
CA ILE A 186 -1.21 3.39 -3.05
C ILE A 186 -1.08 3.72 -1.56
N GLU A 187 -1.50 4.92 -1.15
CA GLU A 187 -1.47 5.35 0.25
C GLU A 187 -2.31 4.42 1.13
N GLN A 188 -3.51 4.07 0.67
CA GLN A 188 -4.39 3.13 1.37
C GLN A 188 -3.74 1.74 1.48
N ALA A 189 -3.14 1.24 0.39
CA ALA A 189 -2.47 -0.05 0.39
C ALA A 189 -1.29 -0.10 1.37
N ASP A 190 -0.50 0.98 1.48
CA ASP A 190 0.62 1.06 2.42
C ASP A 190 0.15 1.05 3.89
N SER A 191 -0.93 1.78 4.18
CA SER A 191 -1.58 1.73 5.48
C SER A 191 -2.12 0.32 5.78
N MET A 192 -2.76 -0.31 4.81
CA MET A 192 -3.33 -1.66 4.95
C MET A 192 -2.25 -2.73 5.12
N PHE A 193 -1.12 -2.64 4.43
CA PHE A 193 -0.04 -3.63 4.49
C PHE A 193 0.58 -3.75 5.89
N SER A 194 0.65 -2.62 6.60
CA SER A 194 1.16 -2.54 7.97
C SER A 194 0.11 -2.82 9.05
N ALA A 195 -1.16 -2.95 8.68
CA ALA A 195 -2.25 -3.17 9.61
C ALA A 195 -2.24 -4.57 10.23
N LYS A 196 -2.70 -4.67 11.48
CA LYS A 196 -2.96 -5.96 12.15
C LYS A 196 -4.27 -6.55 11.61
N LEU A 197 -4.24 -7.83 11.26
CA LEU A 197 -5.40 -8.56 10.75
C LEU A 197 -6.41 -8.83 11.87
N PHE A 198 -5.91 -9.28 13.02
CA PHE A 198 -6.72 -9.54 14.22
C PHE A 198 -6.63 -8.38 15.20
N ASN A 199 -7.79 -7.93 15.66
CA ASN A 199 -7.92 -6.85 16.63
C ASN A 199 -7.54 -7.29 18.06
N PRO A 200 -7.29 -6.35 19.00
CA PRO A 200 -6.90 -6.68 20.37
C PRO A 200 -7.87 -7.61 21.10
N THR A 201 -9.18 -7.45 20.89
CA THR A 201 -10.19 -8.31 21.52
C THR A 201 -10.04 -9.77 21.08
N VAL A 202 -9.72 -10.05 19.82
CA VAL A 202 -9.44 -11.41 19.37
C VAL A 202 -8.16 -11.92 20.04
N ILE A 203 -7.11 -11.11 20.11
CA ILE A 203 -5.83 -11.48 20.74
C ILE A 203 -6.04 -11.87 22.22
N ASP A 204 -6.80 -11.08 22.97
CA ASP A 204 -7.09 -11.35 24.38
C ASP A 204 -7.87 -12.67 24.56
N ASN A 205 -8.89 -12.90 23.73
CA ASN A 205 -9.64 -14.16 23.77
C ASN A 205 -8.78 -15.38 23.39
N VAL A 206 -7.83 -15.21 22.46
CA VAL A 206 -6.87 -16.25 22.09
C VAL A 206 -5.95 -16.57 23.27
N LYS A 207 -5.49 -15.55 24.00
CA LYS A 207 -4.63 -15.73 25.17
C LYS A 207 -5.32 -16.50 26.30
N ASP A 208 -6.63 -16.32 26.47
CA ASP A 208 -7.41 -17.04 27.49
C ASP A 208 -7.70 -18.49 27.09
N SER A 209 -7.85 -18.73 25.78
CA SER A 209 -8.33 -20.01 25.25
C SER A 209 -7.20 -20.94 24.84
N TYR A 210 -6.09 -20.39 24.37
CA TYR A 210 -4.92 -21.11 23.84
C TYR A 210 -3.67 -20.81 24.66
N ASP A 211 -2.54 -21.37 24.23
CA ASP A 211 -1.22 -20.98 24.73
C ASP A 211 -0.94 -19.50 24.40
N ARG A 212 -0.28 -18.80 25.34
CA ARG A 212 0.20 -17.43 25.17
C ARG A 212 0.99 -17.24 23.87
N ARG A 213 1.78 -18.23 23.46
CA ARG A 213 2.54 -18.20 22.19
C ARG A 213 1.62 -17.98 20.98
N VAL A 214 0.45 -18.60 20.94
CA VAL A 214 -0.50 -18.45 19.83
C VAL A 214 -1.01 -17.01 19.74
N ALA A 215 -1.33 -16.39 20.89
CA ALA A 215 -1.79 -15.01 20.95
C ALA A 215 -0.71 -14.00 20.52
N ASP A 216 0.53 -14.21 20.96
CA ASP A 216 1.65 -13.33 20.67
C ASP A 216 1.99 -13.27 19.16
N TYR A 217 1.74 -14.36 18.44
CA TYR A 217 2.08 -14.49 17.01
C TYR A 217 0.89 -14.53 16.05
N ILE A 218 -0.36 -14.38 16.50
CA ILE A 218 -1.54 -14.51 15.61
C ILE A 218 -1.54 -13.51 14.43
N ASN A 219 -0.89 -12.35 14.59
CA ASN A 219 -0.70 -11.36 13.51
C ASN A 219 0.64 -11.53 12.76
N THR A 220 1.51 -12.42 13.23
CA THR A 220 2.83 -12.75 12.67
C THR A 220 3.03 -14.27 12.59
N PRO A 221 2.14 -15.00 11.89
CA PRO A 221 2.11 -16.46 11.91
C PRO A 221 3.35 -17.11 11.29
N ASP A 222 4.03 -16.47 10.34
CA ASP A 222 5.31 -16.97 9.82
C ASP A 222 6.38 -17.08 10.90
N THR A 223 6.42 -16.12 11.83
CA THR A 223 7.34 -16.15 12.97
C THR A 223 7.04 -17.33 13.88
N PHE A 224 5.75 -17.64 14.12
CA PHE A 224 5.35 -18.80 14.90
C PHE A 224 5.87 -20.11 14.30
N PHE A 225 5.63 -20.33 13.01
CA PHE A 225 6.07 -21.57 12.34
C PHE A 225 7.59 -21.66 12.18
N HIS A 226 8.26 -20.51 12.02
CA HIS A 226 9.72 -20.48 12.01
C HIS A 226 10.30 -20.92 13.36
N LEU A 227 9.75 -20.41 14.47
CA LEU A 227 10.20 -20.79 15.82
C LEU A 227 9.90 -22.27 16.13
N GLU A 228 8.73 -22.79 15.77
CA GLU A 228 8.42 -24.22 15.91
C GLU A 228 9.45 -25.10 15.19
N LYS A 229 9.87 -24.70 13.98
CA LYS A 229 10.87 -25.43 13.21
C LYS A 229 12.23 -25.44 13.89
N VAL A 230 12.69 -24.28 14.39
CA VAL A 230 13.97 -24.15 15.10
C VAL A 230 13.96 -24.95 16.41
N GLU A 231 12.85 -24.98 17.15
CA GLU A 231 12.72 -25.80 18.36
C GLU A 231 12.79 -27.31 18.04
N ALA A 232 12.10 -27.76 16.98
CA ALA A 232 12.12 -29.15 16.56
C ALA A 232 13.51 -29.64 16.10
N GLU A 233 14.31 -28.77 15.49
CA GLU A 233 15.69 -29.07 15.10
C GLU A 233 16.62 -29.23 16.31
N LYS A 234 16.40 -28.46 17.38
CA LYS A 234 17.18 -28.55 18.63
C LYS A 234 16.87 -29.78 19.48
N GLU A 235 15.66 -30.34 19.38
CA GLU A 235 15.29 -31.57 20.08
C GLU A 235 15.84 -32.85 19.41
N GLN A 236 16.43 -32.71 18.22
CA GLN A 236 17.04 -33.82 17.45
C GLN A 236 18.58 -33.86 17.57
N GLU A 237 19.19 -32.86 18.20
CA GLU A 237 20.63 -32.80 18.55
C GLU A 237 20.89 -33.30 19.99
#